data_AF-A0A916NLU5-F1
#
_entry.id   AF-A0A916NLU5-F1
#
_cell.length_a   1.000
_cell.length_b   1.000
_cell.length_c   1.000
_cell.angle_alpha   90.00
_cell.angle_beta   90.00
_cell.angle_gamma   90.00
#
_symmetry.space_group_name_H-M   'P 1'
#
loop_
_entity.id
_entity.type
_entity.pdbx_description
1 polymer ?
#
loop_
_entity_poly.entity_id
_entity_poly.type
_entity_poly.pdbx_seq_one_letter_code
_entity_poly.pdbx_strand_id
1 'polypeptide(L)'
;MKKQLIALVMSAAVSLSVIPYHALAFSYDTEKAKVVQAVNFREQPSTSGDRIRYLKVGELLDIVSTYNSSWLQVRDDTGQVGYVSSSPTYIQLTSVKVPAEPNGQIVKSVSFRTGPTTDASRIRYLQAGEPVLILEKMNAYWYKVQDKNDVIGYVSTSEEYISTAFEQTQEPEEPLFQSTPNATIVSSVSFRTGMSTDADRIRYLQKGEQVLVLNKASDYWYNVQDRNGVIGYVSTSSQYITTTFVEPYKQLDHTVAAGKVVDAGMNYLGVPYEFGSSRNDTSTFDCSDFVRQAYLDGIKQLLPGDSRSQGAYVQAVGKTKSDWRQLKKGDLLFFMNYKGYNASSYAGVDKSKETITHVGIYLGDGKMLHTYSAASGGVRIDNIADSQWELRFLYGGATY
;
A
#
# COMPACT_ATOMS: atom_id res chain seq x y z
N MET A 1 -7.69 -4.52 38.73
CA MET A 1 -9.09 -4.05 38.89
C MET A 1 -9.17 -2.62 38.37
N LYS A 2 -9.78 -2.44 37.19
CA LYS A 2 -10.00 -1.14 36.54
C LYS A 2 -11.06 -0.36 37.33
N LYS A 3 -10.77 0.87 37.74
CA LYS A 3 -11.80 1.85 38.13
C LYS A 3 -11.86 2.91 37.04
N GLN A 4 -12.99 2.93 36.34
CA GLN A 4 -13.34 3.87 35.29
C GLN A 4 -13.62 5.24 35.92
N LEU A 5 -13.03 6.28 35.34
CA LEU A 5 -13.42 7.67 35.59
C LEU A 5 -14.70 7.93 34.78
N ILE A 6 -15.81 8.14 35.48
CA ILE A 6 -17.07 8.66 34.94
C ILE A 6 -16.94 10.18 34.95
N ALA A 7 -16.93 10.80 33.76
CA ALA A 7 -17.03 12.25 33.63
C ALA A 7 -18.51 12.66 33.74
N LEU A 8 -18.79 13.45 34.77
CA LEU A 8 -20.06 14.06 35.10
C LEU A 8 -20.36 15.20 34.11
N VAL A 9 -21.41 15.09 33.30
CA VAL A 9 -21.93 16.22 32.52
C VAL A 9 -23.12 16.81 33.28
N MET A 10 -22.96 18.05 33.76
CA MET A 10 -24.02 18.81 34.41
C MET A 10 -25.15 19.12 33.43
N SER A 11 -26.38 18.75 33.79
CA SER A 11 -27.59 19.16 33.09
C SER A 11 -27.93 20.61 33.46
N ALA A 12 -27.79 21.53 32.52
CA ALA A 12 -28.45 22.83 32.60
C ALA A 12 -29.90 22.65 32.12
N ALA A 13 -30.86 22.71 33.03
CA ALA A 13 -32.27 22.76 32.70
C ALA A 13 -32.61 24.16 32.16
N VAL A 14 -32.70 24.29 30.84
CA VAL A 14 -33.31 25.45 30.20
C VAL A 14 -34.81 25.21 30.16
N SER A 15 -35.57 25.98 30.95
CA SER A 15 -37.02 26.04 30.85
C SER A 15 -37.40 26.64 29.50
N LEU A 16 -37.72 25.79 28.51
CA LEU A 16 -38.35 26.24 27.28
C LEU A 16 -39.78 26.68 27.58
N SER A 17 -40.06 27.97 27.40
CA SER A 17 -41.42 28.43 27.24
C SER A 17 -42.00 27.78 26.00
N VAL A 18 -43.13 27.09 26.17
CA VAL A 18 -43.84 26.45 25.07
C VAL A 18 -44.58 27.54 24.30
N ILE A 19 -43.91 28.13 23.32
CA ILE A 19 -44.60 28.91 22.28
C ILE A 19 -45.13 27.86 21.30
N PRO A 20 -46.43 27.86 20.95
CA PRO A 20 -46.94 27.01 19.89
C PRO A 20 -46.42 27.55 18.55
N TYR A 21 -45.20 27.16 18.20
CA TYR A 21 -44.70 27.31 16.84
C TYR A 21 -45.54 26.37 15.98
N HIS A 22 -46.24 26.94 15.00
CA HIS A 22 -46.62 26.16 13.84
C HIS A 22 -45.31 25.67 13.22
N ALA A 23 -44.93 24.43 13.51
CA ALA A 23 -43.77 23.80 12.92
C ALA A 23 -43.96 23.88 11.39
N LEU A 24 -43.08 24.61 10.72
CA LEU A 24 -42.94 24.47 9.27
C LEU A 24 -42.44 23.04 9.06
N ALA A 25 -43.36 22.11 8.84
CA ALA A 25 -43.01 20.71 8.64
C ALA A 25 -42.35 20.59 7.27
N PHE A 26 -41.02 20.61 7.24
CA PHE A 26 -40.30 20.11 6.07
C PHE A 26 -40.69 18.65 5.90
N SER A 27 -40.74 18.21 4.65
CA SER A 27 -40.98 16.81 4.38
C SER A 27 -40.43 16.47 3.01
N TYR A 28 -39.72 15.36 2.92
CA TYR A 28 -39.12 14.93 1.66
C TYR A 28 -39.77 13.65 1.19
N ASP A 29 -39.86 13.50 -0.12
CA ASP A 29 -40.28 12.24 -0.72
C ASP A 29 -39.09 11.27 -0.71
N THR A 30 -39.31 10.09 -0.16
CA THR A 30 -38.36 8.98 -0.21
C THR A 30 -39.02 7.74 -0.76
N GLU A 31 -38.29 6.98 -1.56
CA GLU A 31 -38.79 5.72 -2.08
C GLU A 31 -38.57 4.62 -1.02
N LYS A 32 -39.65 3.97 -0.62
CA LYS A 32 -39.62 2.80 0.26
C LYS A 32 -40.04 1.55 -0.50
N ALA A 33 -39.48 0.42 -0.11
CA ALA A 33 -39.91 -0.89 -0.59
C ALA A 33 -41.13 -1.35 0.23
N LYS A 34 -42.31 -1.33 -0.39
CA LYS A 34 -43.54 -1.86 0.20
C LYS A 34 -43.67 -3.34 -0.12
N VAL A 35 -43.84 -4.14 0.92
CA VAL A 35 -44.07 -5.58 0.78
C VAL A 35 -45.51 -5.80 0.32
N VAL A 36 -45.69 -6.31 -0.89
CA VAL A 36 -47.01 -6.60 -1.49
C VAL A 36 -47.38 -8.08 -1.39
N GLN A 37 -46.38 -8.94 -1.22
CA GLN A 37 -46.56 -10.35 -0.88
C GLN A 37 -45.49 -10.77 0.13
N ALA A 38 -45.86 -11.63 1.09
CA ALA A 38 -44.93 -12.08 2.11
C ALA A 38 -43.67 -12.70 1.51
N VAL A 39 -42.50 -12.29 2.02
CA VAL A 39 -41.20 -12.62 1.44
C VAL A 39 -40.13 -12.79 2.52
N ASN A 40 -39.10 -13.57 2.23
CA ASN A 40 -37.99 -13.78 3.15
C ASN A 40 -37.08 -12.54 3.19
N PHE A 41 -36.81 -12.04 4.40
CA PHE A 41 -35.71 -11.12 4.69
C PHE A 41 -34.47 -11.93 5.07
N ARG A 42 -33.34 -11.69 4.41
CA ARG A 42 -32.17 -12.57 4.47
C ARG A 42 -30.88 -11.84 4.83
N GLU A 43 -29.91 -12.57 5.34
CA GLU A 43 -28.58 -12.03 5.67
C GLU A 43 -27.71 -11.80 4.42
N GLN A 44 -27.97 -12.54 3.34
CA GLN A 44 -27.23 -12.47 2.09
C GLN A 44 -28.22 -12.40 0.90
N PRO A 45 -27.82 -11.80 -0.25
CA PRO A 45 -28.64 -11.70 -1.45
C PRO A 45 -28.70 -13.03 -2.23
N SER A 46 -29.13 -14.10 -1.54
CA SER A 46 -29.24 -15.44 -2.08
C SER A 46 -30.47 -16.16 -1.53
N THR A 47 -31.12 -16.97 -2.37
CA THR A 47 -32.23 -17.83 -1.93
C THR A 47 -31.77 -18.97 -1.01
N SER A 48 -30.49 -19.32 -1.04
CA SER A 48 -29.85 -20.29 -0.14
C SER A 48 -29.30 -19.66 1.14
N GLY A 49 -29.27 -18.33 1.26
CA GLY A 49 -28.76 -17.63 2.44
C GLY A 49 -29.73 -17.71 3.63
N ASP A 50 -29.21 -17.52 4.84
CA ASP A 50 -30.01 -17.59 6.06
C ASP A 50 -31.10 -16.50 6.09
N ARG A 51 -32.27 -16.89 6.61
CA ARG A 51 -33.44 -16.03 6.75
C ARG A 51 -33.43 -15.38 8.12
N ILE A 52 -33.40 -14.06 8.15
CA ILE A 52 -33.60 -13.23 9.35
C ILE A 52 -35.05 -13.43 9.85
N ARG A 53 -36.02 -13.08 9.00
CA ARG A 53 -37.45 -13.25 9.28
C ARG A 53 -38.30 -13.21 8.00
N TYR A 54 -39.60 -13.36 8.16
CA TYR A 54 -40.56 -12.99 7.11
C TYR A 54 -40.91 -11.52 7.20
N LEU A 55 -40.98 -10.88 6.05
CA LEU A 55 -41.62 -9.57 5.86
C LEU A 55 -43.08 -9.82 5.50
N LYS A 56 -43.98 -9.14 6.21
CA LYS A 56 -45.43 -9.24 6.02
C LYS A 56 -45.91 -8.23 5.00
N VAL A 57 -47.02 -8.57 4.35
CA VAL A 57 -47.71 -7.65 3.44
C VAL A 57 -48.04 -6.35 4.15
N GLY A 58 -47.69 -5.22 3.53
CA GLY A 58 -47.87 -3.88 4.05
C GLY A 58 -46.66 -3.28 4.77
N GLU A 59 -45.63 -4.07 5.11
CA GLU A 59 -44.41 -3.53 5.69
C GLU A 59 -43.71 -2.58 4.70
N LEU A 60 -43.20 -1.45 5.22
CA LEU A 60 -42.42 -0.47 4.48
C LEU A 60 -40.97 -0.55 4.94
N LEU A 61 -40.06 -0.68 3.99
CA LEU A 61 -38.63 -0.85 4.25
C LEU A 61 -37.85 0.29 3.61
N ASP A 62 -36.85 0.78 4.33
CA ASP A 62 -35.91 1.75 3.78
C ASP A 62 -34.98 1.04 2.81
N ILE A 63 -34.84 1.58 1.60
CA ILE A 63 -33.93 1.03 0.59
C ILE A 63 -32.52 1.53 0.92
N VAL A 64 -31.62 0.60 1.23
CA VAL A 64 -30.21 0.92 1.50
C VAL A 64 -29.43 0.94 0.18
N SER A 65 -29.61 -0.08 -0.65
CA SER A 65 -28.99 -0.17 -1.97
C SER A 65 -29.71 -1.16 -2.88
N THR A 66 -29.55 -1.00 -4.20
CA THR A 66 -29.89 -2.02 -5.18
C THR A 66 -28.67 -2.91 -5.39
N TYR A 67 -28.70 -4.14 -4.87
CA TYR A 67 -27.54 -5.05 -4.94
C TYR A 67 -27.34 -5.59 -6.36
N ASN A 68 -28.43 -6.06 -6.98
CA ASN A 68 -28.48 -6.44 -8.39
C ASN A 68 -29.93 -6.44 -8.88
N SER A 69 -30.18 -6.91 -10.11
CA SER A 69 -31.53 -6.95 -10.70
C SER A 69 -32.55 -7.78 -9.91
N SER A 70 -32.10 -8.67 -9.02
CA SER A 70 -32.94 -9.63 -8.29
C SER A 70 -33.04 -9.35 -6.78
N TRP A 71 -32.19 -8.47 -6.23
CA TRP A 71 -32.08 -8.24 -4.79
C TRP A 71 -31.93 -6.76 -4.44
N LEU A 72 -32.69 -6.35 -3.43
CA LEU A 72 -32.53 -5.08 -2.73
C LEU A 72 -31.90 -5.34 -1.35
N GLN A 73 -30.98 -4.47 -0.94
CA GLN A 73 -30.61 -4.34 0.46
C GLN A 73 -31.53 -3.33 1.11
N VAL A 74 -32.18 -3.72 2.19
CA VAL A 74 -33.22 -2.92 2.85
C VAL A 74 -33.04 -2.92 4.36
N ARG A 75 -33.58 -1.91 5.02
CA ARG A 75 -33.63 -1.76 6.47
C ARG A 75 -35.07 -1.74 6.95
N ASP A 76 -35.38 -2.50 7.99
CA ASP A 76 -36.72 -2.49 8.60
C ASP A 76 -36.88 -1.42 9.68
N ASP A 77 -38.08 -1.34 10.27
CA ASP A 77 -38.45 -0.36 11.30
C ASP A 77 -37.67 -0.51 12.61
N THR A 78 -37.07 -1.68 12.86
CA THR A 78 -36.17 -1.92 14.00
C THR A 78 -34.73 -1.49 13.73
N GLY A 79 -34.42 -1.12 12.48
CA GLY A 79 -33.07 -0.78 12.04
C GLY A 79 -32.26 -1.98 11.54
N GLN A 80 -32.83 -3.19 11.48
CA GLN A 80 -32.15 -4.37 10.98
C GLN A 80 -31.95 -4.26 9.46
N VAL A 81 -30.71 -4.43 9.00
CA VAL A 81 -30.36 -4.45 7.58
C VAL A 81 -30.27 -5.88 7.08
N GLY A 82 -30.74 -6.12 5.85
CA GLY A 82 -30.68 -7.40 5.17
C GLY A 82 -31.11 -7.30 3.72
N TYR A 83 -31.41 -8.42 3.09
CA TYR A 83 -31.72 -8.54 1.67
C TYR A 83 -33.13 -9.09 1.43
N VAL A 84 -33.81 -8.53 0.43
CA VAL A 84 -35.13 -8.97 -0.04
C VAL A 84 -35.13 -9.04 -1.57
N SER A 85 -35.97 -9.90 -2.15
CA SER A 85 -36.13 -9.95 -3.60
C SER A 85 -36.66 -8.62 -4.15
N SER A 86 -36.06 -8.11 -5.22
CA SER A 86 -36.52 -6.93 -5.96
C SER A 86 -37.75 -7.21 -6.86
N SER A 87 -38.22 -8.46 -6.92
CA SER A 87 -39.32 -8.85 -7.81
C SER A 87 -40.59 -8.06 -7.48
N PRO A 88 -41.29 -7.51 -8.49
CA PRO A 88 -42.59 -6.86 -8.32
C PRO A 88 -43.66 -7.74 -7.66
N THR A 89 -43.46 -9.06 -7.67
CA THR A 89 -44.32 -10.02 -6.95
C THR A 89 -44.30 -9.77 -5.45
N TYR A 90 -43.14 -9.40 -4.90
CA TYR A 90 -42.94 -9.26 -3.45
C TYR A 90 -42.82 -7.82 -3.01
N ILE A 91 -42.18 -6.97 -3.83
CA ILE A 91 -41.85 -5.59 -3.50
C ILE A 91 -42.43 -4.65 -4.55
N GLN A 92 -43.13 -3.62 -4.07
CA GLN A 92 -43.50 -2.46 -4.85
C GLN A 92 -42.77 -1.24 -4.30
N LEU A 93 -42.04 -0.53 -5.15
CA LEU A 93 -41.46 0.75 -4.78
C LEU A 93 -42.56 1.80 -4.66
N THR A 94 -42.58 2.53 -3.55
CA THR A 94 -43.60 3.53 -3.26
C THR A 94 -42.95 4.79 -2.72
N SER A 95 -43.34 5.94 -3.27
CA SER A 95 -42.91 7.23 -2.74
C SER A 95 -43.71 7.54 -1.47
N VAL A 96 -43.00 7.80 -0.37
CA VAL A 96 -43.57 8.15 0.92
C VAL A 96 -43.03 9.52 1.33
N LYS A 97 -43.93 10.43 1.70
CA LYS A 97 -43.56 11.73 2.25
C LYS A 97 -43.20 11.57 3.72
N VAL A 98 -41.95 11.83 4.07
CA VAL A 98 -41.43 11.69 5.44
C VAL A 98 -41.31 13.07 6.08
N PRO A 99 -41.97 13.32 7.22
CA PRO A 99 -41.76 14.55 8.00
C PRO A 99 -40.31 14.66 8.46
N ALA A 100 -39.72 15.84 8.32
CA ALA A 100 -38.35 16.11 8.70
C ALA A 100 -38.23 17.49 9.35
N GLU A 101 -37.30 17.61 10.29
CA GLU A 101 -36.89 18.91 10.83
C GLU A 101 -35.75 19.48 9.98
N PRO A 102 -35.66 20.81 9.78
CA PRO A 102 -34.56 21.41 9.05
C PRO A 102 -33.24 21.13 9.79
N ASN A 103 -32.25 20.62 9.06
CA ASN A 103 -30.92 20.28 9.58
C ASN A 103 -29.82 21.24 9.06
N GLY A 104 -30.20 22.31 8.36
CA GLY A 104 -29.32 23.38 7.92
C GLY A 104 -29.95 24.76 8.08
N GLN A 105 -29.12 25.77 8.32
CA GLN A 105 -29.53 27.18 8.35
C GLN A 105 -28.54 28.02 7.54
N ILE A 106 -29.08 28.88 6.68
CA ILE A 106 -28.28 29.78 5.85
C ILE A 106 -27.68 30.88 6.73
N VAL A 107 -26.35 31.00 6.70
CA VAL A 107 -25.58 31.97 7.50
C VAL A 107 -25.42 33.29 6.75
N LYS A 108 -25.24 33.21 5.42
CA LYS A 108 -25.08 34.35 4.53
C LYS A 108 -25.84 34.11 3.23
N SER A 109 -26.37 35.17 2.64
CA SER A 109 -27.15 35.07 1.39
C SER A 109 -26.36 34.29 0.33
N VAL A 110 -27.00 33.28 -0.26
CA VAL A 110 -26.35 32.30 -1.14
C VAL A 110 -27.24 31.93 -2.32
N SER A 111 -26.63 31.63 -3.46
CA SER A 111 -27.35 31.20 -4.66
C SER A 111 -27.92 29.80 -4.47
N PHE A 112 -29.25 29.67 -4.56
CA PHE A 112 -29.94 28.39 -4.68
C PHE A 112 -30.04 28.03 -6.15
N ARG A 113 -29.47 26.90 -6.55
CA ARG A 113 -29.29 26.56 -7.97
C ARG A 113 -30.02 25.30 -8.38
N THR A 114 -30.25 25.15 -9.68
CA THR A 114 -30.86 23.96 -10.29
C THR A 114 -29.89 22.78 -10.40
N GLY A 115 -28.58 22.99 -10.21
CA GLY A 115 -27.56 21.95 -10.26
C GLY A 115 -26.37 22.24 -9.33
N PRO A 116 -25.56 21.21 -8.97
CA PRO A 116 -24.41 21.34 -8.07
C PRO A 116 -23.17 21.90 -8.79
N THR A 117 -23.32 23.06 -9.43
CA THR A 117 -22.26 23.78 -10.14
C THR A 117 -22.55 25.27 -10.16
N THR A 118 -21.50 26.10 -10.24
CA THR A 118 -21.62 27.56 -10.35
C THR A 118 -22.23 28.02 -11.68
N ASP A 119 -22.22 27.16 -12.69
CA ASP A 119 -22.78 27.45 -14.02
C ASP A 119 -24.29 27.15 -14.10
N ALA A 120 -24.83 26.41 -13.12
CA ALA A 120 -26.25 26.08 -13.08
C ALA A 120 -27.10 27.33 -12.81
N SER A 121 -28.26 27.40 -13.45
CA SER A 121 -29.21 28.49 -13.28
C SER A 121 -29.58 28.67 -11.81
N ARG A 122 -29.64 29.93 -11.37
CA ARG A 122 -30.06 30.30 -10.02
C ARG A 122 -31.58 30.32 -9.96
N ILE A 123 -32.15 29.50 -9.08
CA ILE A 123 -33.57 29.48 -8.74
C ILE A 123 -33.93 30.80 -8.04
N ARG A 124 -33.25 31.08 -6.93
CA ARG A 124 -33.34 32.33 -6.16
C ARG A 124 -32.12 32.46 -5.23
N TYR A 125 -32.09 33.53 -4.45
CA TYR A 125 -31.22 33.60 -3.28
C TYR A 125 -31.94 33.05 -2.05
N LEU A 126 -31.27 32.20 -1.29
CA LEU A 126 -31.65 31.93 0.10
C LEU A 126 -31.05 33.03 0.97
N GLN A 127 -31.83 33.63 1.84
CA GLN A 127 -31.40 34.69 2.74
C GLN A 127 -30.81 34.13 4.04
N ALA A 128 -29.96 34.93 4.69
CA ALA A 128 -29.44 34.61 6.02
C ALA A 128 -30.60 34.38 7.00
N GLY A 129 -30.49 33.33 7.80
CA GLY A 129 -31.50 32.85 8.73
C GLY A 129 -32.51 31.86 8.13
N GLU A 130 -32.60 31.71 6.80
CA GLU A 130 -33.53 30.74 6.19
C GLU A 130 -33.16 29.30 6.60
N PRO A 131 -34.10 28.51 7.14
CA PRO A 131 -33.88 27.09 7.38
C PRO A 131 -33.98 26.32 6.07
N VAL A 132 -33.17 25.26 5.95
CA VAL A 132 -33.22 24.30 4.85
C VAL A 132 -33.10 22.88 5.38
N LEU A 133 -33.66 21.93 4.64
CA LEU A 133 -33.42 20.51 4.85
C LEU A 133 -32.35 20.05 3.86
N ILE A 134 -31.16 19.74 4.36
CA ILE A 134 -30.10 19.07 3.61
C ILE A 134 -30.48 17.60 3.45
N LEU A 135 -30.63 17.20 2.19
CA LEU A 135 -30.99 15.85 1.79
C LEU A 135 -29.74 14.99 1.54
N GLU A 136 -28.72 15.59 0.93
CA GLU A 136 -27.54 14.87 0.47
C GLU A 136 -26.35 15.83 0.31
N LYS A 137 -25.13 15.35 0.59
CA LYS A 137 -23.89 16.02 0.19
C LYS A 137 -23.45 15.47 -1.16
N MET A 138 -23.62 16.24 -2.22
CA MET A 138 -23.33 15.80 -3.59
C MET A 138 -21.83 15.62 -3.84
N ASN A 139 -21.01 16.50 -3.26
CA ASN A 139 -19.55 16.50 -3.34
C ASN A 139 -18.96 17.46 -2.29
N ALA A 140 -17.66 17.74 -2.37
CA ALA A 140 -16.96 18.63 -1.47
C ALA A 140 -17.54 20.06 -1.40
N TYR A 141 -18.25 20.51 -2.44
CA TYR A 141 -18.67 21.91 -2.61
C TYR A 141 -20.19 22.14 -2.59
N TRP A 142 -21.01 21.09 -2.73
CA TRP A 142 -22.47 21.24 -2.90
C TRP A 142 -23.28 20.32 -2.00
N TYR A 143 -24.26 20.92 -1.32
CA TYR A 143 -25.38 20.22 -0.71
C TYR A 143 -26.59 20.27 -1.64
N LYS A 144 -27.33 19.16 -1.70
CA LYS A 144 -28.71 19.13 -2.20
C LYS A 144 -29.65 19.42 -1.04
N VAL A 145 -30.48 20.45 -1.19
CA VAL A 145 -31.32 20.96 -0.11
C VAL A 145 -32.74 21.20 -0.60
N GLN A 146 -33.69 21.10 0.32
CA GLN A 146 -35.07 21.51 0.17
C GLN A 146 -35.33 22.79 0.98
N ASP A 147 -36.00 23.76 0.38
CA ASP A 147 -36.42 24.98 1.06
C ASP A 147 -37.81 24.84 1.71
N LYS A 148 -38.24 25.86 2.47
CA LYS A 148 -39.54 25.86 3.17
C LYS A 148 -40.77 25.75 2.26
N ASN A 149 -40.61 25.87 0.94
CA ASN A 149 -41.69 25.79 -0.04
C ASN A 149 -41.63 24.46 -0.82
N ASP A 150 -40.93 23.45 -0.29
CA ASP A 150 -40.70 22.15 -0.91
C ASP A 150 -39.91 22.23 -2.24
N VAL A 151 -39.19 23.32 -2.51
CA VAL A 151 -38.34 23.45 -3.70
C VAL A 151 -36.99 22.79 -3.42
N ILE A 152 -36.58 21.86 -4.30
CA ILE A 152 -35.27 21.20 -4.24
C ILE A 152 -34.27 21.91 -5.16
N GLY A 153 -33.06 22.11 -4.65
CA GLY A 153 -31.95 22.65 -5.41
C GLY A 153 -30.63 22.44 -4.69
N TYR A 154 -29.63 23.22 -5.08
CA TYR A 154 -28.26 23.04 -4.62
C TYR A 154 -27.69 24.32 -4.04
N VAL A 155 -26.96 24.18 -2.93
CA VAL A 155 -26.31 25.27 -2.21
C VAL A 155 -24.87 24.87 -1.85
N SER A 156 -24.01 25.85 -1.63
CA SER A 156 -22.61 25.59 -1.26
C SER A 156 -22.51 24.86 0.09
N THR A 157 -21.51 23.99 0.22
CA THR A 157 -21.12 23.36 1.51
C THR A 157 -20.30 24.27 2.42
N SER A 158 -19.83 25.42 1.91
CA SER A 158 -18.98 26.32 2.68
C SER A 158 -19.71 26.84 3.92
N GLU A 159 -19.03 26.75 5.06
CA GLU A 159 -19.50 27.24 6.36
C GLU A 159 -19.77 28.76 6.36
N GLU A 160 -19.24 29.49 5.36
CA GLU A 160 -19.59 30.90 5.14
C GLU A 160 -21.08 31.10 4.83
N TYR A 161 -21.69 30.14 4.11
CA TYR A 161 -23.05 30.26 3.60
C TYR A 161 -24.06 29.41 4.36
N ILE A 162 -23.65 28.28 4.94
CA ILE A 162 -24.57 27.35 5.60
C ILE A 162 -23.93 26.76 6.86
N SER A 163 -24.70 26.75 7.95
CA SER A 163 -24.41 25.99 9.17
C SER A 163 -25.32 24.77 9.20
N THR A 164 -24.82 23.62 9.62
CA THR A 164 -25.60 22.38 9.55
C THR A 164 -25.25 21.38 10.65
N ALA A 165 -26.27 20.65 11.08
CA ALA A 165 -26.16 19.45 11.92
C ALA A 165 -26.23 18.15 11.08
N PHE A 166 -26.12 18.25 9.75
CA PHE A 166 -26.11 17.11 8.84
C PHE A 166 -24.84 16.28 9.08
N GLU A 167 -24.98 15.17 9.81
CA GLU A 167 -23.91 14.20 10.01
C GLU A 167 -23.59 13.54 8.67
N GLN A 168 -22.38 13.79 8.17
CA GLN A 168 -21.87 13.05 7.01
C GLN A 168 -21.65 11.61 7.44
N THR A 169 -22.46 10.68 6.95
CA THR A 169 -22.01 9.29 6.79
C THR A 169 -20.95 9.31 5.69
N GLN A 170 -19.73 9.72 6.02
CA GLN A 170 -18.58 9.40 5.18
C GLN A 170 -18.47 7.88 5.20
N GLU A 171 -18.85 7.24 4.11
CA GLU A 171 -18.36 5.90 3.84
C GLU A 171 -16.82 5.99 3.93
N PRO A 172 -16.16 5.20 4.78
CA PRO A 172 -14.71 5.31 4.94
C PRO A 172 -14.05 5.13 3.57
N GLU A 173 -13.24 6.09 3.13
CA GLU A 173 -12.42 5.89 1.93
C GLU A 173 -11.55 4.65 2.15
N GLU A 174 -11.83 3.60 1.37
CA GLU A 174 -11.10 2.34 1.40
C GLU A 174 -9.61 2.61 1.18
N PRO A 175 -8.72 2.10 2.05
CA PRO A 175 -7.30 2.34 1.93
C PRO A 175 -6.76 1.73 0.62
N LEU A 176 -6.01 2.53 -0.15
CA LEU A 176 -5.52 2.18 -1.49
C LEU A 176 -4.20 1.38 -1.48
N PHE A 177 -4.06 0.45 -0.54
CA PHE A 177 -2.89 -0.43 -0.51
C PHE A 177 -2.96 -1.46 -1.64
N GLN A 178 -1.83 -1.72 -2.30
CA GLN A 178 -1.71 -2.77 -3.32
C GLN A 178 -1.84 -4.19 -2.72
N SER A 179 -1.61 -4.34 -1.42
CA SER A 179 -1.75 -5.58 -0.67
C SER A 179 -1.91 -5.27 0.82
N THR A 180 -2.14 -6.30 1.66
CA THR A 180 -2.25 -6.09 3.10
C THR A 180 -0.98 -5.39 3.64
N PRO A 181 -1.11 -4.24 4.32
CA PRO A 181 0.04 -3.55 4.89
C PRO A 181 0.79 -4.45 5.88
N ASN A 182 2.11 -4.39 5.83
CA ASN A 182 3.03 -5.29 6.53
C ASN A 182 3.96 -4.52 7.50
N ALA A 183 3.65 -3.26 7.78
CA ALA A 183 4.43 -2.42 8.68
C ALA A 183 3.59 -1.38 9.40
N THR A 184 4.06 -1.01 10.59
CA THR A 184 3.47 0.02 11.43
C THR A 184 4.53 1.04 11.83
N ILE A 185 4.18 2.31 11.75
CA ILE A 185 5.03 3.41 12.20
C ILE A 185 4.97 3.50 13.73
N VAL A 186 6.12 3.40 14.39
CA VAL A 186 6.20 3.38 15.86
C VAL A 186 6.49 4.76 16.45
N SER A 187 7.06 5.67 15.65
CA SER A 187 7.30 7.07 15.98
C SER A 187 7.24 7.93 14.71
N SER A 188 6.86 9.20 14.85
CA SER A 188 6.74 10.10 13.70
C SER A 188 8.03 10.13 12.88
N VAL A 189 7.91 9.97 11.56
CA VAL A 189 9.05 9.84 10.66
C VAL A 189 8.77 10.53 9.32
N SER A 190 9.83 11.05 8.70
CA SER A 190 9.71 11.68 7.37
C SER A 190 9.50 10.61 6.30
N PHE A 191 8.46 10.79 5.49
CA PHE A 191 8.21 10.04 4.26
C PHE A 191 8.62 10.89 3.06
N ARG A 192 9.51 10.36 2.23
CA ARG A 192 10.29 11.15 1.28
C ARG A 192 10.19 10.64 -0.15
N THR A 193 10.54 11.50 -1.10
CA THR A 193 10.58 11.17 -2.53
C THR A 193 11.80 10.33 -2.93
N GLY A 194 12.84 10.27 -2.10
CA GLY A 194 14.07 9.53 -2.39
C GLY A 194 14.76 8.94 -1.15
N MET A 195 15.76 8.07 -1.39
CA MET A 195 16.56 7.38 -0.37
C MET A 195 17.64 8.28 0.27
N SER A 196 17.28 9.50 0.65
CA SER A 196 18.19 10.46 1.28
C SER A 196 17.44 11.34 2.27
N THR A 197 18.12 11.76 3.34
CA THR A 197 17.61 12.77 4.28
C THR A 197 17.47 14.14 3.64
N ASP A 198 18.11 14.36 2.50
CA ASP A 198 18.04 15.60 1.71
C ASP A 198 16.93 15.55 0.65
N ALA A 199 16.34 14.37 0.39
CA ALA A 199 15.22 14.25 -0.54
C ALA A 199 13.97 14.93 0.02
N ASP A 200 13.15 15.50 -0.86
CA ASP A 200 11.92 16.20 -0.48
C ASP A 200 11.02 15.32 0.38
N ARG A 201 10.49 15.92 1.45
CA ARG A 201 9.55 15.25 2.34
C ARG A 201 8.14 15.40 1.77
N ILE A 202 7.51 14.27 1.45
CA ILE A 202 6.12 14.16 1.06
C ILE A 202 5.24 14.63 2.23
N ARG A 203 5.43 13.99 3.40
CA ARG A 203 4.80 14.35 4.67
C ARG A 203 5.47 13.61 5.83
N TYR A 204 4.95 13.80 7.04
CA TYR A 204 5.23 12.90 8.15
C TYR A 204 4.24 11.73 8.15
N LEU A 205 4.76 10.52 8.31
CA LEU A 205 3.95 9.38 8.73
C LEU A 205 3.82 9.41 10.25
N GLN A 206 2.61 9.21 10.76
CA GLN A 206 2.32 9.35 12.19
C GLN A 206 2.45 8.01 12.92
N LYS A 207 2.71 8.07 14.23
CA LYS A 207 2.70 6.87 15.08
C LYS A 207 1.35 6.13 14.95
N GLY A 208 1.41 4.82 14.73
CA GLY A 208 0.26 3.94 14.53
C GLY A 208 -0.18 3.80 13.08
N GLU A 209 0.33 4.64 12.17
CA GLU A 209 0.01 4.55 10.76
C GLU A 209 0.52 3.23 10.16
N GLN A 210 -0.35 2.57 9.39
CA GLN A 210 0.00 1.37 8.63
C GLN A 210 0.60 1.79 7.29
N VAL A 211 1.66 1.08 6.86
CA VAL A 211 2.23 1.22 5.52
C VAL A 211 2.50 -0.16 4.93
N LEU A 212 2.55 -0.22 3.61
CA LEU A 212 2.98 -1.42 2.89
C LEU A 212 4.44 -1.24 2.47
N VAL A 213 5.35 -2.01 3.06
CA VAL A 213 6.73 -2.12 2.59
C VAL A 213 6.77 -2.96 1.32
N LEU A 214 7.17 -2.32 0.23
CA LEU A 214 7.27 -2.92 -1.10
C LEU A 214 8.63 -3.62 -1.28
N ASN A 215 9.70 -2.98 -0.81
CA ASN A 215 11.05 -3.56 -0.76
C ASN A 215 11.96 -2.82 0.23
N LYS A 216 13.08 -3.47 0.57
CA LYS A 216 14.22 -2.83 1.26
C LYS A 216 15.16 -2.25 0.20
N ALA A 217 15.01 -0.95 -0.06
CA ALA A 217 15.73 -0.27 -1.14
C ALA A 217 17.23 -0.05 -0.80
N SER A 218 17.54 0.07 0.48
CA SER A 218 18.92 0.04 1.01
C SER A 218 18.93 -0.35 2.49
N ASP A 219 20.11 -0.41 3.10
CA ASP A 219 20.21 -0.67 4.55
C ASP A 219 19.53 0.38 5.42
N TYR A 220 19.32 1.60 4.90
CA TYR A 220 18.74 2.71 5.64
C TYR A 220 17.33 3.09 5.18
N TRP A 221 16.84 2.55 4.06
CA TRP A 221 15.57 2.97 3.45
C TRP A 221 14.71 1.79 2.99
N TYR A 222 13.46 1.79 3.46
CA TYR A 222 12.37 1.03 2.87
C TYR A 222 11.67 1.88 1.79
N ASN A 223 11.28 1.25 0.70
CA ASN A 223 10.28 1.80 -0.21
C ASN A 223 8.91 1.33 0.24
N VAL A 224 8.01 2.28 0.52
CA VAL A 224 6.71 2.01 1.14
C VAL A 224 5.58 2.72 0.41
N GLN A 225 4.38 2.15 0.49
CA GLN A 225 3.12 2.75 0.08
C GLN A 225 2.29 3.14 1.30
N ASP A 226 1.70 4.33 1.31
CA ASP A 226 0.76 4.77 2.35
C ASP A 226 -0.70 4.39 2.04
N ARG A 227 -1.62 4.68 2.96
CA ARG A 227 -3.06 4.37 2.82
C ARG A 227 -3.75 5.07 1.65
N ASN A 228 -3.15 6.12 1.09
CA ASN A 228 -3.67 6.88 -0.05
C ASN A 228 -3.03 6.42 -1.37
N GLY A 229 -2.24 5.35 -1.33
CA GLY A 229 -1.57 4.79 -2.48
C GLY A 229 -0.26 5.50 -2.86
N VAL A 230 0.19 6.49 -2.09
CA VAL A 230 1.41 7.26 -2.37
C VAL A 230 2.63 6.40 -2.06
N ILE A 231 3.59 6.34 -2.98
CA ILE A 231 4.85 5.60 -2.83
C ILE A 231 5.99 6.57 -2.52
N GLY A 232 6.85 6.18 -1.58
CA GLY A 232 8.03 6.93 -1.20
C GLY A 232 8.96 6.12 -0.32
N TYR A 233 9.81 6.80 0.43
CA TYR A 233 10.86 6.18 1.23
C TYR A 233 10.79 6.58 2.69
N VAL A 234 11.04 5.61 3.57
CA VAL A 234 11.08 5.78 5.03
C VAL A 234 12.29 5.05 5.59
N SER A 235 12.80 5.51 6.74
CA SER A 235 13.94 4.88 7.40
C SER A 235 13.65 3.42 7.77
N THR A 236 14.65 2.54 7.63
CA THR A 236 14.61 1.15 8.13
C THR A 236 14.79 1.02 9.64
N SER A 237 15.11 2.12 10.33
CA SER A 237 15.41 2.09 11.75
C SER A 237 14.19 1.68 12.58
N SER A 238 14.39 0.70 13.46
CA SER A 238 13.36 0.19 14.38
C SER A 238 12.80 1.24 15.34
N GLN A 239 13.45 2.40 15.45
CA GLN A 239 12.94 3.55 16.19
C GLN A 239 11.72 4.22 15.52
N TYR A 240 11.54 4.02 14.20
CA TYR A 240 10.51 4.67 13.39
C TYR A 240 9.50 3.69 12.81
N ILE A 241 9.91 2.47 12.46
CA ILE A 241 9.06 1.48 11.81
C ILE A 241 9.29 0.08 12.37
N THR A 242 8.21 -0.69 12.53
CA THR A 242 8.26 -2.14 12.72
C THR A 242 7.60 -2.81 11.52
N THR A 243 8.14 -3.92 11.03
CA THR A 243 7.62 -4.60 9.84
C THR A 243 7.79 -6.10 9.91
N THR A 244 6.88 -6.84 9.29
CA THR A 244 6.98 -8.27 9.01
C THR A 244 7.55 -8.55 7.62
N PHE A 245 7.95 -7.51 6.88
CA PHE A 245 8.55 -7.65 5.56
C PHE A 245 9.89 -8.38 5.66
N VAL A 246 10.04 -9.41 4.83
CA VAL A 246 11.27 -10.17 4.65
C VAL A 246 11.61 -10.11 3.17
N GLU A 247 12.85 -9.74 2.84
CA GLU A 247 13.28 -9.68 1.44
C GLU A 247 13.04 -11.03 0.74
N PRO A 248 12.49 -11.04 -0.49
CA PRO A 248 12.08 -12.28 -1.16
C PRO A 248 13.18 -13.36 -1.23
N TYR A 249 14.44 -12.97 -1.44
CA TYR A 249 15.55 -13.91 -1.52
C TYR A 249 15.81 -14.66 -0.22
N LYS A 250 15.52 -14.08 0.95
CA LYS A 250 15.70 -14.74 2.26
C LYS A 250 14.68 -15.85 2.51
N GLN A 251 13.63 -15.91 1.70
CA GLN A 251 12.60 -16.95 1.78
C GLN A 251 12.87 -18.12 0.83
N LEU A 252 13.88 -18.01 -0.05
CA LEU A 252 14.19 -19.04 -1.01
C LEU A 252 15.06 -20.14 -0.39
N ASP A 253 14.82 -21.39 -0.78
CA ASP A 253 15.80 -22.45 -0.58
C ASP A 253 17.11 -22.11 -1.31
N HIS A 254 18.24 -22.47 -0.71
CA HIS A 254 19.56 -22.15 -1.24
C HIS A 254 19.76 -22.66 -2.68
N THR A 255 19.29 -23.86 -2.98
CA THR A 255 19.46 -24.46 -4.32
C THR A 255 18.64 -23.71 -5.36
N VAL A 256 17.43 -23.28 -4.99
CA VAL A 256 16.55 -22.48 -5.86
C VAL A 256 17.15 -21.10 -6.10
N ALA A 257 17.62 -20.43 -5.06
CA ALA A 257 18.27 -19.13 -5.17
C ALA A 257 19.53 -19.21 -6.05
N ALA A 258 20.39 -20.20 -5.81
CA ALA A 258 21.59 -20.43 -6.59
C ALA A 258 21.30 -20.70 -8.07
N GLY A 259 20.26 -21.50 -8.37
CA GLY A 259 19.79 -21.73 -9.73
C GLY A 259 19.44 -20.41 -10.42
N LYS A 260 18.58 -19.59 -9.81
CA LYS A 260 18.15 -18.32 -10.38
C LYS A 260 19.28 -17.32 -10.60
N VAL A 261 20.22 -17.22 -9.66
CA VAL A 261 21.40 -16.35 -9.80
C VAL A 261 22.27 -16.80 -10.96
N VAL A 262 22.53 -18.11 -11.07
CA VAL A 262 23.35 -18.65 -12.16
C VAL A 262 22.65 -18.46 -13.50
N ASP A 263 21.36 -18.77 -13.61
CA ASP A 263 20.60 -18.60 -14.85
C ASP A 263 20.60 -17.13 -15.30
N ALA A 264 20.40 -16.19 -14.37
CA ALA A 264 20.52 -14.76 -14.65
C ALA A 264 21.93 -14.38 -15.11
N GLY A 265 22.97 -14.85 -14.42
CA GLY A 265 24.36 -14.60 -14.80
C GLY A 265 24.72 -15.14 -16.18
N MET A 266 24.20 -16.32 -16.55
CA MET A 266 24.47 -16.94 -17.85
C MET A 266 23.91 -16.13 -19.03
N ASN A 267 22.84 -15.35 -18.82
CA ASN A 267 22.30 -14.46 -19.85
C ASN A 267 23.27 -13.35 -20.25
N TYR A 268 24.30 -13.10 -19.44
CA TYR A 268 25.32 -12.09 -19.71
C TYR A 268 26.59 -12.64 -20.34
N LEU A 269 26.66 -13.92 -20.69
CA LEU A 269 27.84 -14.50 -21.36
C LEU A 269 28.27 -13.67 -22.56
N GLY A 270 29.56 -13.33 -22.61
CA GLY A 270 30.17 -12.51 -23.67
C GLY A 270 30.02 -11.00 -23.51
N VAL A 271 29.24 -10.49 -22.54
CA VAL A 271 29.17 -9.04 -22.29
C VAL A 271 30.57 -8.50 -21.98
N PRO A 272 31.07 -7.47 -22.69
CA PRO A 272 32.44 -7.00 -22.57
C PRO A 272 32.82 -6.54 -21.17
N TYR A 273 34.10 -6.71 -20.85
CA TYR A 273 34.66 -6.19 -19.60
C TYR A 273 34.96 -4.69 -19.72
N GLU A 274 34.56 -3.91 -18.71
CA GLU A 274 34.96 -2.51 -18.53
C GLU A 274 35.28 -2.26 -17.05
N PHE A 275 36.49 -1.79 -16.76
CA PHE A 275 36.88 -1.49 -15.37
C PHE A 275 36.08 -0.30 -14.84
N GLY A 276 35.36 -0.49 -13.72
CA GLY A 276 34.54 0.57 -13.14
C GLY A 276 33.25 0.85 -13.91
N SER A 277 32.70 -0.16 -14.59
CA SER A 277 31.44 -0.09 -15.35
C SER A 277 30.28 0.58 -14.58
N SER A 278 29.31 1.12 -15.30
CA SER A 278 28.13 1.73 -14.70
C SER A 278 27.21 0.67 -14.10
N ARG A 279 26.89 0.77 -12.80
CA ARG A 279 25.96 -0.12 -12.09
C ARG A 279 24.49 -0.01 -12.53
N ASN A 280 24.21 0.85 -13.50
CA ASN A 280 22.89 1.09 -14.09
C ASN A 280 22.83 0.73 -15.58
N ASP A 281 23.90 0.15 -16.13
CA ASP A 281 24.00 -0.28 -17.51
C ASP A 281 24.54 -1.72 -17.55
N THR A 282 24.02 -2.54 -18.47
CA THR A 282 24.43 -3.93 -18.65
C THR A 282 25.15 -4.15 -19.98
N SER A 283 25.53 -3.08 -20.67
CA SER A 283 26.29 -3.14 -21.93
C SER A 283 27.75 -3.56 -21.73
N THR A 284 28.32 -3.28 -20.56
CA THR A 284 29.66 -3.70 -20.11
C THR A 284 29.64 -4.01 -18.61
N PHE A 285 30.63 -4.76 -18.13
CA PHE A 285 30.76 -5.07 -16.70
C PHE A 285 32.21 -5.08 -16.20
N ASP A 286 32.44 -4.61 -14.97
CA ASP A 286 33.54 -5.10 -14.14
C ASP A 286 33.14 -6.37 -13.36
N CYS A 287 34.10 -7.01 -12.69
CA CYS A 287 33.84 -8.25 -11.97
C CYS A 287 32.72 -8.14 -10.91
N SER A 288 32.74 -7.06 -10.13
CA SER A 288 31.79 -6.85 -9.03
C SER A 288 30.43 -6.39 -9.52
N ASP A 289 30.38 -5.63 -10.61
CA ASP A 289 29.15 -5.16 -11.23
C ASP A 289 28.39 -6.32 -11.89
N PHE A 290 29.10 -7.19 -12.63
CA PHE A 290 28.52 -8.41 -13.19
C PHE A 290 27.89 -9.28 -12.08
N VAL A 291 28.65 -9.58 -11.02
CA VAL A 291 28.15 -10.37 -9.89
C VAL A 291 26.93 -9.69 -9.28
N ARG A 292 27.02 -8.39 -9.03
CA ARG A 292 25.93 -7.60 -8.47
C ARG A 292 24.66 -7.70 -9.32
N GLN A 293 24.78 -7.56 -10.63
CA GLN A 293 23.65 -7.62 -11.57
C GLN A 293 23.02 -9.01 -11.61
N ALA A 294 23.83 -10.09 -11.64
CA ALA A 294 23.32 -11.46 -11.63
C ALA A 294 22.46 -11.77 -10.39
N TYR A 295 22.85 -11.28 -9.21
CA TYR A 295 22.05 -11.44 -7.98
C TYR A 295 20.81 -10.56 -7.97
N LEU A 296 20.91 -9.34 -8.50
CA LEU A 296 19.78 -8.43 -8.62
C LEU A 296 18.71 -9.02 -9.56
N ASP A 297 19.12 -9.60 -10.69
CA ASP A 297 18.16 -10.18 -11.64
C ASP A 297 17.63 -11.52 -11.19
N GLY A 298 18.50 -12.40 -10.70
CA GLY A 298 18.12 -13.74 -10.28
C GLY A 298 17.20 -13.76 -9.06
N ILE A 299 17.56 -13.00 -8.01
CA ILE A 299 16.87 -13.09 -6.71
C ILE A 299 16.50 -11.74 -6.10
N LYS A 300 16.71 -10.62 -6.81
CA LYS A 300 16.44 -9.27 -6.31
C LYS A 300 17.27 -8.92 -5.06
N GLN A 301 18.43 -9.54 -4.91
CA GLN A 301 19.38 -9.20 -3.85
C GLN A 301 20.36 -8.14 -4.37
N LEU A 302 20.30 -6.96 -3.75
CA LEU A 302 21.16 -5.84 -4.07
C LEU A 302 22.50 -5.95 -3.32
N LEU A 303 23.53 -6.53 -3.94
CA LEU A 303 24.87 -6.63 -3.32
C LEU A 303 25.62 -5.28 -3.27
N PRO A 304 26.65 -5.11 -2.41
CA PRO A 304 27.49 -3.91 -2.44
C PRO A 304 28.17 -3.69 -3.80
N GLY A 305 28.58 -2.45 -4.06
CA GLY A 305 29.01 -1.99 -5.39
C GLY A 305 30.38 -2.50 -5.86
N ASP A 306 31.29 -2.84 -4.94
CA ASP A 306 32.65 -3.29 -5.25
C ASP A 306 32.97 -4.65 -4.60
N SER A 307 33.99 -5.34 -5.12
CA SER A 307 34.35 -6.70 -4.70
C SER A 307 34.81 -6.80 -3.23
N ARG A 308 35.41 -5.74 -2.66
CA ARG A 308 35.83 -5.75 -1.25
C ARG A 308 34.63 -5.64 -0.33
N SER A 309 33.71 -4.72 -0.64
CA SER A 309 32.46 -4.56 0.10
C SER A 309 31.58 -5.81 -0.01
N GLN A 310 31.56 -6.48 -1.18
CA GLN A 310 30.91 -7.78 -1.34
C GLN A 310 31.55 -8.87 -0.47
N GLY A 311 32.89 -8.89 -0.37
CA GLY A 311 33.62 -9.79 0.51
C GLY A 311 33.27 -9.58 1.99
N ALA A 312 33.27 -8.32 2.43
CA ALA A 312 32.87 -7.95 3.80
C ALA A 312 31.41 -8.34 4.09
N TYR A 313 30.52 -8.18 3.11
CA TYR A 313 29.13 -8.63 3.22
C TYR A 313 29.03 -10.14 3.45
N VAL A 314 29.72 -10.95 2.64
CA VAL A 314 29.73 -12.43 2.79
C VAL A 314 30.35 -12.85 4.14
N GLN A 315 31.39 -12.16 4.59
CA GLN A 315 31.98 -12.42 5.92
C GLN A 315 30.98 -12.13 7.05
N ALA A 316 30.21 -11.04 6.95
CA ALA A 316 29.18 -10.70 7.94
C ALA A 316 28.04 -11.73 8.02
N VAL A 317 27.76 -12.46 6.93
CA VAL A 317 26.81 -13.59 6.94
C VAL A 317 27.35 -14.81 7.72
N GLY A 318 28.68 -14.92 7.88
CA GLY A 318 29.30 -15.87 8.83
C GLY A 318 29.48 -17.31 8.32
N LYS A 319 29.60 -17.54 7.01
CA LYS A 319 29.70 -18.89 6.41
C LYS A 319 30.85 -19.05 5.39
N THR A 320 31.95 -18.32 5.55
CA THR A 320 33.04 -18.34 4.57
C THR A 320 33.86 -19.64 4.60
N LYS A 321 34.41 -20.01 3.43
CA LYS A 321 35.32 -21.15 3.23
C LYS A 321 36.59 -20.68 2.56
N SER A 322 37.74 -21.15 3.06
CA SER A 322 39.07 -20.90 2.48
C SER A 322 39.50 -21.98 1.48
N ASP A 323 38.72 -23.05 1.31
CA ASP A 323 38.87 -24.05 0.26
C ASP A 323 37.64 -24.01 -0.65
N TRP A 324 37.86 -23.69 -1.93
CA TRP A 324 36.78 -23.52 -2.90
C TRP A 324 35.99 -24.82 -3.13
N ARG A 325 36.60 -25.98 -2.87
CA ARG A 325 35.95 -27.31 -2.99
C ARG A 325 34.81 -27.50 -1.99
N GLN A 326 34.74 -26.66 -0.96
CA GLN A 326 33.71 -26.69 0.07
C GLN A 326 32.56 -25.72 -0.22
N LEU A 327 32.68 -24.92 -1.28
CA LEU A 327 31.64 -23.98 -1.69
C LEU A 327 30.52 -24.71 -2.42
N LYS A 328 29.36 -24.05 -2.43
CA LYS A 328 28.17 -24.50 -3.14
C LYS A 328 27.91 -23.61 -4.33
N LYS A 329 27.25 -24.15 -5.36
CA LYS A 329 26.76 -23.37 -6.49
C LYS A 329 26.03 -22.13 -5.97
N GLY A 330 26.34 -20.97 -6.54
CA GLY A 330 25.80 -19.68 -6.10
C GLY A 330 26.56 -19.01 -4.95
N ASP A 331 27.65 -19.59 -4.43
CA ASP A 331 28.55 -18.88 -3.53
C ASP A 331 29.43 -17.89 -4.31
N LEU A 332 29.83 -16.79 -3.67
CA LEU A 332 30.83 -15.88 -4.22
C LEU A 332 32.24 -16.39 -3.95
N LEU A 333 33.15 -16.18 -4.91
CA LEU A 333 34.56 -16.48 -4.82
C LEU A 333 35.35 -15.16 -4.84
N PHE A 334 36.25 -14.96 -3.88
CA PHE A 334 37.09 -13.75 -3.79
C PHE A 334 38.57 -14.09 -3.99
N PHE A 335 39.25 -13.24 -4.75
CA PHE A 335 40.63 -13.49 -5.18
C PHE A 335 41.53 -12.29 -4.96
N MET A 336 42.80 -12.57 -4.64
CA MET A 336 43.87 -11.57 -4.57
C MET A 336 44.40 -11.16 -5.94
N ASN A 337 45.35 -10.21 -5.94
CA ASN A 337 45.99 -9.75 -7.15
C ASN A 337 46.73 -10.88 -7.90
N TYR A 338 46.76 -10.77 -9.22
CA TYR A 338 47.50 -11.70 -10.08
C TYR A 338 49.02 -11.50 -9.92
N LYS A 339 49.77 -12.60 -9.72
CA LYS A 339 51.25 -12.59 -9.63
C LYS A 339 51.94 -13.49 -10.66
N GLY A 340 51.18 -14.24 -11.45
CA GLY A 340 51.70 -15.23 -12.40
C GLY A 340 50.80 -16.46 -12.52
N TYR A 341 51.16 -17.38 -13.41
CA TYR A 341 50.44 -18.65 -13.62
C TYR A 341 50.94 -19.80 -12.75
N ASN A 342 52.12 -19.67 -12.14
CA ASN A 342 52.81 -20.76 -11.47
C ASN A 342 52.81 -20.59 -9.95
N ALA A 343 52.82 -21.69 -9.21
CA ALA A 343 52.84 -21.69 -7.75
C ALA A 343 54.04 -20.91 -7.16
N SER A 344 55.19 -20.92 -7.82
CA SER A 344 56.39 -20.18 -7.40
C SER A 344 56.17 -18.67 -7.35
N SER A 345 55.31 -18.10 -8.19
CA SER A 345 54.93 -16.68 -8.17
C SER A 345 54.16 -16.28 -6.90
N TYR A 346 53.65 -17.26 -6.14
CA TYR A 346 52.90 -17.08 -4.91
C TYR A 346 53.62 -17.66 -3.69
N ALA A 347 54.87 -18.10 -3.83
CA ALA A 347 55.65 -18.61 -2.73
C ALA A 347 55.82 -17.53 -1.65
N GLY A 348 55.52 -17.87 -0.38
CA GLY A 348 55.60 -16.95 0.74
C GLY A 348 54.46 -15.93 0.85
N VAL A 349 53.43 -16.00 -0.01
CA VAL A 349 52.23 -15.17 0.11
C VAL A 349 51.40 -15.61 1.32
N ASP A 350 51.18 -14.67 2.23
CA ASP A 350 50.23 -14.81 3.34
C ASP A 350 48.85 -14.34 2.89
N LYS A 351 48.01 -15.29 2.42
CA LYS A 351 46.65 -15.01 1.91
C LYS A 351 45.76 -14.27 2.92
N SER A 352 46.03 -14.37 4.23
CA SER A 352 45.23 -13.67 5.25
C SER A 352 45.42 -12.15 5.25
N LYS A 353 46.51 -11.66 4.65
CA LYS A 353 46.86 -10.22 4.57
C LYS A 353 46.63 -9.63 3.18
N GLU A 354 46.24 -10.46 2.22
CA GLU A 354 46.05 -10.03 0.84
C GLU A 354 44.70 -9.35 0.64
N THR A 355 44.68 -8.40 -0.28
CA THR A 355 43.47 -7.62 -0.58
C THR A 355 42.67 -8.27 -1.70
N ILE A 356 41.34 -8.24 -1.58
CA ILE A 356 40.43 -8.67 -2.65
C ILE A 356 40.58 -7.73 -3.85
N THR A 357 40.82 -8.29 -5.02
CA THR A 357 40.91 -7.57 -6.31
C THR A 357 39.95 -8.11 -7.36
N HIS A 358 39.33 -9.27 -7.13
CA HIS A 358 38.44 -9.91 -8.10
C HIS A 358 37.37 -10.75 -7.39
N VAL A 359 36.20 -10.88 -8.01
CA VAL A 359 35.06 -11.67 -7.53
C VAL A 359 34.42 -12.47 -8.68
N GLY A 360 33.84 -13.63 -8.37
CA GLY A 360 33.05 -14.42 -9.31
C GLY A 360 32.01 -15.29 -8.61
N ILE A 361 31.14 -15.94 -9.38
CA ILE A 361 30.07 -16.82 -8.90
C ILE A 361 30.50 -18.26 -9.09
N TYR A 362 30.51 -19.06 -8.03
CA TYR A 362 30.81 -20.48 -8.11
C TYR A 362 29.66 -21.23 -8.77
N LEU A 363 29.95 -22.03 -9.79
CA LEU A 363 28.95 -22.80 -10.52
C LEU A 363 28.81 -24.24 -10.02
N GLY A 364 29.66 -24.67 -9.09
CA GLY A 364 29.90 -26.09 -8.83
C GLY A 364 30.99 -26.65 -9.76
N ASP A 365 31.40 -27.89 -9.52
CA ASP A 365 32.32 -28.65 -10.38
C ASP A 365 33.64 -27.93 -10.71
N GLY A 366 34.11 -27.09 -9.78
CA GLY A 366 35.34 -26.32 -9.98
C GLY A 366 35.25 -25.23 -11.04
N LYS A 367 34.04 -24.76 -11.38
CA LYS A 367 33.80 -23.71 -12.38
C LYS A 367 33.37 -22.40 -11.72
N MET A 368 33.77 -21.30 -12.34
CA MET A 368 33.41 -19.95 -11.93
C MET A 368 32.86 -19.17 -13.13
N LEU A 369 31.76 -18.44 -12.90
CA LEU A 369 31.22 -17.44 -13.81
C LEU A 369 31.67 -16.04 -13.38
N HIS A 370 32.30 -15.28 -14.28
CA HIS A 370 32.92 -13.99 -13.97
C HIS A 370 33.32 -13.22 -15.25
N THR A 371 33.81 -12.00 -15.07
CA THR A 371 34.55 -11.24 -16.09
C THR A 371 35.71 -10.47 -15.43
N TYR A 372 36.88 -10.39 -16.06
CA TYR A 372 38.10 -9.91 -15.35
C TYR A 372 39.09 -9.07 -16.18
N SER A 373 38.92 -8.96 -17.50
CA SER A 373 39.71 -8.04 -18.34
C SER A 373 39.13 -7.92 -19.75
N ALA A 374 39.46 -6.86 -20.48
CA ALA A 374 39.07 -6.74 -21.89
C ALA A 374 39.58 -7.92 -22.75
N ALA A 375 40.80 -8.37 -22.49
CA ALA A 375 41.42 -9.50 -23.19
C ALA A 375 40.78 -10.86 -22.87
N SER A 376 40.00 -10.98 -21.78
CA SER A 376 39.33 -12.24 -21.45
C SER A 376 38.09 -12.52 -22.30
N GLY A 377 37.62 -11.56 -23.10
CA GLY A 377 36.45 -11.74 -23.96
C GLY A 377 35.11 -11.60 -23.24
N GLY A 378 35.04 -10.81 -22.16
CA GLY A 378 33.79 -10.52 -21.45
C GLY A 378 33.44 -11.51 -20.35
N VAL A 379 32.15 -11.63 -20.03
CA VAL A 379 31.61 -12.61 -19.07
C VAL A 379 31.78 -14.02 -19.62
N ARG A 380 32.36 -14.91 -18.81
CA ARG A 380 32.78 -16.23 -19.23
C ARG A 380 32.81 -17.20 -18.07
N ILE A 381 33.05 -18.47 -18.40
CA ILE A 381 33.23 -19.55 -17.44
C ILE A 381 34.68 -20.01 -17.51
N ASP A 382 35.36 -20.00 -16.37
CA ASP A 382 36.71 -20.55 -16.22
C ASP A 382 36.73 -21.71 -15.21
N ASN A 383 37.69 -22.62 -15.36
CA ASN A 383 38.00 -23.63 -14.35
C ASN A 383 38.88 -23.01 -13.25
N ILE A 384 38.63 -23.38 -12.00
CA ILE A 384 39.40 -22.96 -10.83
C ILE A 384 40.61 -23.88 -10.66
N ALA A 385 40.37 -25.19 -10.66
CA ALA A 385 41.40 -26.21 -10.45
C ALA A 385 42.56 -26.05 -11.45
N ASP A 386 43.79 -26.26 -10.95
CA ASP A 386 45.02 -26.27 -11.75
C ASP A 386 45.24 -24.97 -12.55
N SER A 387 44.76 -23.84 -12.03
CA SER A 387 44.84 -22.54 -12.68
C SER A 387 45.31 -21.45 -11.72
N GLN A 388 45.63 -20.27 -12.28
CA GLN A 388 45.94 -19.08 -11.49
C GLN A 388 44.79 -18.66 -10.55
N TRP A 389 43.54 -19.03 -10.84
CA TRP A 389 42.40 -18.76 -9.96
C TRP A 389 42.52 -19.51 -8.64
N GLU A 390 42.94 -20.78 -8.66
CA GLU A 390 43.18 -21.55 -7.43
C GLU A 390 44.32 -20.95 -6.59
N LEU A 391 45.39 -20.51 -7.25
CA LEU A 391 46.52 -19.86 -6.57
C LEU A 391 46.09 -18.55 -5.88
N ARG A 392 45.17 -17.79 -6.48
CA ARG A 392 44.70 -16.50 -5.97
C ARG A 392 43.49 -16.56 -5.05
N PHE A 393 42.84 -17.71 -4.94
CA PHE A 393 41.62 -17.85 -4.12
C PHE A 393 41.92 -17.51 -2.66
N LEU A 394 41.16 -16.58 -2.09
CA LEU A 394 41.28 -16.15 -0.70
C LEU A 394 40.25 -16.87 0.16
N TYR A 395 38.98 -16.64 -0.16
CA TYR A 395 37.83 -17.28 0.47
C TYR A 395 36.60 -17.09 -0.41
N GLY A 396 35.52 -17.80 -0.07
CA GLY A 396 34.21 -17.62 -0.67
C GLY A 396 33.09 -17.91 0.31
N GLY A 397 31.84 -17.69 -0.09
CA GLY A 397 30.68 -18.03 0.74
C GLY A 397 29.36 -17.50 0.21
N ALA A 398 28.29 -17.90 0.89
CA ALA A 398 26.92 -17.55 0.56
C ALA A 398 26.58 -16.09 0.92
N THR A 399 25.64 -15.52 0.16
CA THR A 399 25.06 -14.20 0.44
C THR A 399 23.70 -14.27 1.15
N TYR A 400 23.17 -15.48 1.39
CA TYR A 400 21.87 -15.75 2.02
C TYR A 400 21.89 -17.02 2.89
#